data_AF-A0A7V9UPD5-F1
#
_entry.id   AF-A0A7V9UPD5-F1
#
_cell.length_a   1.000
_cell.length_b   1.000
_cell.length_c   1.000
_cell.angle_alpha   90.00
_cell.angle_beta   90.00
_cell.angle_gamma   90.00
#
_symmetry.space_group_name_H-M   'P 1'
#
loop_
_entity.id
_entity.type
_entity.pdbx_description
1 polymer ?
#
loop_
_entity_poly.entity_id
_entity_poly.type
_entity_poly.pdbx_seq_one_letter_code
_entity_poly.pdbx_strand_id
1 'polypeptide(L)'
;MILCLTGINTKAQNSPAPQLRHIASLRSADAPDGSRVTITSDASLDDYAAYRSADRFHVLIPQAQLSNALNNLHGRGFTDLQIERRGADLDLSFGLQPGATARVNQKFNRLDVVFNAPSDAVAVIANAANQIAVSSAQIPANELLNPRSSLPILEKVSFSPTPEPTPEPQNAKSEDTKETIKATASAQAATSGGKSEIVLPPEKTRPVDIARFDKAPVIDGKLDDSIWQQAAVLKDFYQFRPGDNIAPSQPTEVLIGYDAKFLYFAFRAHDEAGKVRATIPKRDQIFDDDSVGLYLDTFNDRRRSYIVLFNPLGVQADGIFTESNGEDYSFDLVMESKGMLTDDGYTVEVAIPFKSLRYEAGKGKLWGVHVIRQIKRLNNETISWMPIRREVSGLLSQAGHITGLEGISTERTLELIPSLTISETGKRIKSLPLGGVNDLTRVTDPTRFINKPIELDPGLTLKYGITPTVTLDLALNPDFAQVEADQTVVTANQRFPIFFQEKRPFFLEGIDTFQTPLTAVHTRAIVDPDVAVKLTGKRGRNTFGLLLASDNAPGNFSEEERTDPDALPGIERFLDKNAYIGVLRLKRDVGQENSLGLIATTYNFIEKHNNLFG
;
A
#
# COMPACT_ATOMS: atom_id res chain seq x y z
N MET A 1 48.40 -23.47 31.32
CA MET A 1 48.26 -23.24 32.76
C MET A 1 46.87 -22.66 33.01
N ILE A 2 46.05 -23.50 33.63
CA ILE A 2 44.76 -23.30 34.32
C ILE A 2 44.28 -21.84 34.47
N LEU A 3 43.07 -21.53 33.98
CA LEU A 3 42.03 -21.01 34.86
C LEU A 3 40.64 -21.44 34.36
N CYS A 4 40.09 -22.42 35.06
CA CYS A 4 38.70 -22.84 34.99
C CYS A 4 37.93 -21.92 35.94
N LEU A 5 36.96 -21.15 35.43
CA LEU A 5 35.97 -20.47 36.24
C LEU A 5 34.60 -21.00 35.84
N THR A 6 34.14 -21.98 36.60
CA THR A 6 32.77 -22.45 36.67
C THR A 6 31.88 -21.33 37.20
N GLY A 7 31.22 -20.62 36.30
CA GLY A 7 30.08 -19.77 36.60
C GLY A 7 28.79 -20.48 36.19
N ILE A 8 28.12 -21.10 37.15
CA ILE A 8 26.74 -21.57 36.98
C ILE A 8 25.89 -20.32 36.77
N ASN A 9 25.43 -20.09 35.55
CA ASN A 9 24.37 -19.12 35.28
C ASN A 9 23.10 -19.90 34.95
N THR A 10 22.42 -20.33 36.01
CA THR A 10 21.01 -20.71 35.96
C THR A 10 20.20 -19.47 35.61
N LYS A 11 19.99 -19.22 34.31
CA LYS A 11 18.80 -18.53 33.83
C LYS A 11 17.90 -19.58 33.21
N ALA A 12 16.92 -20.00 33.99
CA ALA A 12 15.70 -20.58 33.48
C ALA A 12 15.23 -19.74 32.28
N GLN A 13 15.03 -20.39 31.13
CA GLN A 13 14.12 -19.84 30.15
C GLN A 13 12.77 -19.71 30.87
N ASN A 14 12.42 -18.49 31.26
CA ASN A 14 11.03 -18.13 31.44
C ASN A 14 10.41 -18.22 30.04
N SER A 15 9.96 -19.41 29.64
CA SER A 15 8.78 -19.48 28.79
C SER A 15 7.72 -18.64 29.50
N PRO A 16 7.08 -17.66 28.84
CA PRO A 16 5.96 -16.95 29.45
C PRO A 16 4.98 -18.01 29.97
N ALA A 17 4.48 -17.82 31.19
CA ALA A 17 3.45 -18.69 31.73
C ALA A 17 2.33 -18.83 30.68
N PRO A 18 1.81 -20.03 30.41
CA PRO A 18 0.80 -20.23 29.37
C PRO A 18 -0.36 -19.26 29.63
N GLN A 19 -0.49 -18.26 28.77
CA GLN A 19 -1.54 -17.27 28.88
C GLN A 19 -2.81 -17.91 28.32
N LEU A 20 -3.88 -17.94 29.12
CA LEU A 20 -5.18 -18.45 28.67
C LEU A 20 -5.65 -17.61 27.48
N ARG A 21 -5.80 -18.26 26.32
CA ARG A 21 -6.14 -17.62 25.04
C ARG A 21 -7.64 -17.54 24.87
N HIS A 22 -8.11 -16.42 24.36
CA HIS A 22 -9.50 -16.22 24.03
C HIS A 22 -9.70 -16.43 22.53
N ILE A 23 -10.49 -17.43 22.16
CA ILE A 23 -10.95 -17.57 20.78
C ILE A 23 -11.99 -16.47 20.54
N ALA A 24 -11.58 -15.48 19.76
CA ALA A 24 -12.32 -14.27 19.44
C ALA A 24 -13.42 -14.54 18.41
N SER A 25 -13.19 -15.44 17.46
CA SER A 25 -14.22 -15.85 16.51
C SER A 25 -13.97 -17.23 15.90
N LEU A 26 -15.07 -17.88 15.53
CA LEU A 26 -15.10 -19.08 14.70
C LEU A 26 -16.15 -18.86 13.60
N ARG A 27 -15.76 -18.92 12.33
CA ARG A 27 -16.65 -18.64 11.19
C ARG A 27 -16.44 -19.66 10.07
N SER A 28 -17.51 -20.14 9.46
CA SER A 28 -17.45 -20.92 8.21
C SER A 28 -17.72 -20.03 7.00
N ALA A 29 -17.06 -20.34 5.88
CA ALA A 29 -17.35 -19.77 4.56
C ALA A 29 -17.22 -20.88 3.50
N ASP A 30 -18.10 -20.86 2.52
CA ASP A 30 -18.05 -21.82 1.41
C ASP A 30 -16.97 -21.46 0.40
N ALA A 31 -16.31 -22.48 -0.14
CA ALA A 31 -15.30 -22.39 -1.18
C ALA A 31 -15.71 -23.25 -2.39
N PRO A 32 -15.21 -22.99 -3.61
CA PRO A 32 -15.59 -23.76 -4.79
C PRO A 32 -15.38 -25.29 -4.64
N ASP A 33 -14.34 -25.67 -3.91
CA ASP A 33 -13.89 -27.03 -3.63
C ASP A 33 -14.34 -27.59 -2.27
N GLY A 34 -15.10 -26.84 -1.47
CA GLY A 34 -15.59 -27.28 -0.15
C GLY A 34 -15.95 -26.11 0.77
N SER A 35 -15.38 -26.07 1.97
CA SER A 35 -15.62 -24.98 2.94
C SER A 35 -14.39 -24.72 3.81
N ARG A 36 -14.32 -23.51 4.36
CA ARG A 36 -13.26 -23.09 5.27
C ARG A 36 -13.84 -22.65 6.60
N VAL A 37 -13.31 -23.17 7.69
CA VAL A 37 -13.59 -22.72 9.05
C VAL A 37 -12.40 -21.91 9.56
N THR A 38 -12.61 -20.64 9.84
CA THR A 38 -11.61 -19.72 10.39
C THR A 38 -11.77 -19.61 11.90
N ILE A 39 -10.71 -19.94 12.63
CA ILE A 39 -10.56 -19.75 14.07
C ILE A 39 -9.60 -18.57 14.29
N THR A 40 -9.97 -17.58 15.10
CA THR A 40 -9.09 -16.45 15.43
C THR A 40 -9.01 -16.26 16.94
N SER A 41 -7.80 -15.99 17.45
CA SER A 41 -7.53 -15.73 18.86
C SER A 41 -6.88 -14.37 19.09
N ASP A 42 -6.98 -13.88 20.32
CA ASP A 42 -6.23 -12.73 20.84
C ASP A 42 -4.72 -13.01 21.02
N ALA A 43 -4.28 -14.26 20.87
CA ALA A 43 -2.89 -14.69 20.97
C ALA A 43 -2.50 -15.66 19.84
N SER A 44 -1.20 -15.94 19.71
CA SER A 44 -0.66 -16.89 18.73
C SER A 44 -1.24 -18.30 18.93
N LEU A 45 -1.47 -18.99 17.80
CA LEU A 45 -2.00 -20.35 17.71
C LEU A 45 -0.98 -21.31 17.08
N ASP A 46 0.30 -21.05 17.25
CA ASP A 46 1.39 -21.77 16.55
C ASP A 46 1.63 -23.18 17.13
N ASP A 47 1.10 -23.46 18.32
CA ASP A 47 1.23 -24.71 19.08
C ASP A 47 -0.02 -25.61 19.02
N TYR A 48 -0.91 -25.37 18.05
CA TYR A 48 -2.08 -26.22 17.82
C TYR A 48 -1.68 -27.64 17.40
N ALA A 49 -2.55 -28.61 17.68
CA ALA A 49 -2.44 -29.95 17.12
C ALA A 49 -3.67 -30.26 16.27
N ALA A 50 -3.47 -30.78 15.06
CA ALA A 50 -4.56 -31.25 14.21
C ALA A 50 -4.36 -32.72 13.83
N TYR A 51 -5.40 -33.52 14.00
CA TYR A 51 -5.33 -34.96 13.72
C TYR A 51 -6.70 -35.50 13.32
N ARG A 52 -6.70 -36.63 12.61
CA ARG A 52 -7.92 -37.36 12.27
C ARG A 52 -8.10 -38.54 13.22
N SER A 53 -9.29 -38.70 13.76
CA SER A 53 -9.68 -39.86 14.56
C SER A 53 -11.03 -40.38 14.06
N ALA A 54 -11.04 -41.61 13.56
CA ALA A 54 -12.20 -42.20 12.88
C ALA A 54 -12.73 -41.31 11.72
N ASP A 55 -14.01 -40.95 11.78
CA ASP A 55 -14.70 -40.09 10.82
C ASP A 55 -14.60 -38.60 11.16
N ARG A 56 -13.81 -38.21 12.18
CA ARG A 56 -13.69 -36.83 12.63
C ARG A 56 -12.29 -36.24 12.46
N PHE A 57 -12.24 -34.95 12.18
CA PHE A 57 -11.03 -34.13 12.16
C PHE A 57 -11.00 -33.24 13.40
N HIS A 58 -9.94 -33.31 14.18
CA HIS A 58 -9.76 -32.60 15.43
C HIS A 58 -8.75 -31.47 15.28
N VAL A 59 -9.03 -30.33 15.92
CA VAL A 59 -8.12 -29.22 16.10
C VAL A 59 -8.07 -28.89 17.59
N LEU A 60 -7.00 -29.32 18.24
CA LEU A 60 -6.73 -29.10 19.66
C LEU A 60 -5.90 -27.82 19.82
N ILE A 61 -6.43 -26.87 20.59
CA ILE A 61 -5.78 -25.60 20.89
C ILE A 61 -5.44 -25.60 22.40
N PRO A 62 -4.15 -25.61 22.78
CA PRO A 62 -3.78 -25.64 24.19
C PRO A 62 -4.21 -24.36 24.91
N GLN A 63 -4.57 -24.45 26.18
CA GLN A 63 -4.79 -23.28 27.06
C GLN A 63 -5.71 -22.23 26.43
N ALA A 64 -6.85 -22.65 25.88
CA ALA A 64 -7.76 -21.77 25.15
C ALA A 64 -9.20 -21.90 25.65
N GLN A 65 -9.94 -20.80 25.59
CA GLN A 65 -11.36 -20.76 25.90
C GLN A 65 -12.14 -20.01 24.83
N LEU A 66 -13.35 -20.49 24.57
CA LEU A 66 -14.27 -19.88 23.61
C LEU A 66 -15.04 -18.75 24.30
N SER A 67 -14.90 -17.51 23.81
CA SER A 67 -15.44 -16.34 24.51
C SER A 67 -16.91 -16.04 24.22
N ASN A 68 -17.49 -16.63 23.16
CA ASN A 68 -18.88 -16.39 22.73
C ASN A 68 -19.57 -17.71 22.31
N ALA A 69 -20.91 -17.76 22.44
CA ALA A 69 -21.72 -18.85 21.90
C ALA A 69 -21.69 -18.88 20.36
N LEU A 70 -21.62 -20.07 19.79
CA LEU A 70 -21.52 -20.27 18.34
C LEU A 70 -22.88 -20.59 17.74
N ASN A 71 -23.10 -20.08 16.53
CA ASN A 71 -24.19 -20.52 15.67
C ASN A 71 -23.81 -21.87 15.03
N ASN A 72 -24.80 -22.73 14.75
CA ASN A 72 -24.61 -24.00 14.05
C ASN A 72 -23.81 -23.80 12.75
N LEU A 73 -22.52 -24.13 12.76
CA LEU A 73 -21.65 -24.02 11.61
C LEU A 73 -21.87 -25.23 10.69
N HIS A 74 -22.23 -24.96 9.45
CA HIS A 74 -22.36 -25.94 8.38
C HIS A 74 -21.50 -25.50 7.19
N GLY A 75 -21.06 -26.47 6.40
CA GLY A 75 -20.27 -26.25 5.19
C GLY A 75 -20.09 -27.55 4.41
N ARG A 76 -19.72 -27.45 3.13
CA ARG A 76 -19.37 -28.58 2.27
C ARG A 76 -18.05 -29.22 2.75
N GLY A 77 -18.05 -30.53 2.90
CA GLY A 77 -16.88 -31.31 3.34
C GLY A 77 -16.81 -31.61 4.84
N PHE A 78 -17.69 -31.00 5.67
CA PHE A 78 -17.81 -31.37 7.08
C PHE A 78 -19.24 -31.30 7.60
N THR A 79 -19.50 -31.97 8.72
CA THR A 79 -20.76 -32.01 9.45
C THR A 79 -20.48 -31.99 10.95
N ASP A 80 -21.51 -31.74 11.75
CA ASP A 80 -21.50 -32.01 13.20
C ASP A 80 -20.26 -31.45 13.92
N LEU A 81 -20.06 -30.13 13.92
CA LEU A 81 -19.00 -29.52 14.73
C LEU A 81 -19.30 -29.74 16.22
N GLN A 82 -18.37 -30.38 16.92
CA GLN A 82 -18.41 -30.55 18.37
C GLN A 82 -17.24 -29.83 19.02
N ILE A 83 -17.50 -29.22 20.17
CA ILE A 83 -16.55 -28.42 20.92
C ILE A 83 -16.46 -28.99 22.31
N GLU A 84 -15.31 -29.52 22.66
CA GLU A 84 -15.06 -30.16 23.94
C GLU A 84 -13.93 -29.45 24.67
N ARG A 85 -14.08 -29.28 25.98
CA ARG A 85 -13.00 -28.78 26.83
C ARG A 85 -12.25 -29.96 27.43
N ARG A 86 -10.95 -30.08 27.11
CA ARG A 86 -10.07 -31.12 27.63
C ARG A 86 -9.10 -30.51 28.63
N GLY A 87 -9.56 -30.37 29.87
CA GLY A 87 -8.82 -29.65 30.91
C GLY A 87 -8.75 -28.15 30.60
N ALA A 88 -7.55 -27.65 30.32
CA ALA A 88 -7.33 -26.26 29.93
C ALA A 88 -7.31 -26.05 28.41
N ASP A 89 -7.38 -27.12 27.63
CA ASP A 89 -7.32 -27.08 26.17
C ASP A 89 -8.72 -27.14 25.54
N LEU A 90 -8.82 -26.63 24.32
CA LEU A 90 -10.06 -26.61 23.53
C LEU A 90 -9.92 -27.57 22.34
N ASP A 91 -10.77 -28.59 22.25
CA ASP A 91 -10.86 -29.50 21.10
C ASP A 91 -12.05 -29.12 20.22
N LEU A 92 -11.76 -28.72 18.97
CA LEU A 92 -12.76 -28.50 17.92
C LEU A 92 -12.74 -29.71 16.99
N SER A 93 -13.80 -30.53 17.02
CA SER A 93 -13.90 -31.71 16.17
C SER A 93 -14.99 -31.57 15.12
N PHE A 94 -14.71 -32.00 13.90
CA PHE A 94 -15.58 -31.88 12.74
C PHE A 94 -15.80 -33.27 12.14
N GLY A 95 -17.05 -33.71 12.00
CA GLY A 95 -17.37 -34.91 11.22
C GLY A 95 -17.03 -34.68 9.74
N LEU A 96 -16.34 -35.61 9.09
CA LEU A 96 -15.99 -35.50 7.68
C LEU A 96 -17.04 -36.19 6.82
N GLN A 97 -17.50 -35.50 5.77
CA GLN A 97 -18.35 -36.12 4.76
C GLN A 97 -17.57 -37.21 4.00
N PRO A 98 -18.22 -38.27 3.48
CA PRO A 98 -17.53 -39.33 2.75
C PRO A 98 -16.69 -38.78 1.59
N GLY A 99 -15.40 -39.13 1.57
CA GLY A 99 -14.44 -38.67 0.56
C GLY A 99 -13.90 -37.25 0.77
N ALA A 100 -14.34 -36.53 1.80
CA ALA A 100 -13.79 -35.22 2.14
C ALA A 100 -12.42 -35.31 2.81
N THR A 101 -11.58 -34.31 2.57
CA THR A 101 -10.28 -34.14 3.25
C THR A 101 -10.26 -32.83 4.02
N ALA A 102 -9.47 -32.76 5.09
CA ALA A 102 -9.33 -31.57 5.91
C ALA A 102 -7.85 -31.29 6.19
N ARG A 103 -7.47 -30.01 6.18
CA ARG A 103 -6.13 -29.54 6.56
C ARG A 103 -6.25 -28.23 7.31
N VAL A 104 -5.23 -27.90 8.11
CA VAL A 104 -5.15 -26.61 8.79
C VAL A 104 -4.03 -25.79 8.19
N ASN A 105 -4.35 -24.55 7.81
CA ASN A 105 -3.35 -23.54 7.47
C ASN A 105 -3.24 -22.57 8.64
N GLN A 106 -2.07 -22.47 9.25
CA GLN A 106 -1.80 -21.55 10.35
C GLN A 106 -1.26 -20.22 9.84
N LYS A 107 -1.73 -19.12 10.46
CA LYS A 107 -1.27 -17.75 10.23
C LYS A 107 -1.29 -16.98 11.56
N PHE A 108 -0.19 -17.01 12.29
CA PHE A 108 0.03 -16.35 13.59
C PHE A 108 -1.09 -16.60 14.60
N ASN A 109 -2.09 -15.71 14.70
CA ASN A 109 -3.23 -15.85 15.63
C ASN A 109 -4.50 -16.43 15.00
N ARG A 110 -4.38 -17.01 13.79
CA ARG A 110 -5.48 -17.56 13.00
C ARG A 110 -5.18 -18.98 12.51
N LEU A 111 -6.18 -19.86 12.62
CA LEU A 111 -6.19 -21.18 11.99
C LEU A 111 -7.32 -21.26 10.96
N ASP A 112 -6.98 -21.61 9.72
CA ASP A 112 -7.94 -21.91 8.67
C ASP A 112 -8.04 -23.43 8.49
N VAL A 113 -9.12 -24.03 8.98
CA VAL A 113 -9.46 -25.43 8.69
C VAL A 113 -10.14 -25.49 7.34
N VAL A 114 -9.44 -26.01 6.33
CA VAL A 114 -9.92 -26.11 4.95
C VAL A 114 -10.42 -27.53 4.71
N PHE A 115 -11.69 -27.65 4.38
CA PHE A 115 -12.36 -28.87 3.98
C PHE A 115 -12.51 -28.90 2.46
N ASN A 116 -12.02 -29.95 1.83
CA ASN A 116 -12.22 -30.20 0.40
C ASN A 116 -13.24 -31.34 0.25
N ALA A 117 -14.36 -31.06 -0.42
CA ALA A 117 -15.40 -32.01 -0.72
C ALA A 117 -15.26 -32.53 -2.17
N PRO A 118 -15.40 -33.84 -2.43
CA PRO A 118 -15.43 -34.36 -3.79
C PRO A 118 -16.63 -33.79 -4.56
N SER A 119 -16.49 -33.60 -5.87
CA SER A 119 -17.59 -33.09 -6.72
C SER A 119 -18.78 -34.06 -6.74
N ASP A 120 -20.00 -33.55 -6.96
CA ASP A 120 -21.23 -34.35 -6.93
C ASP A 120 -21.19 -35.54 -7.91
N ALA A 121 -20.39 -35.46 -8.99
CA ALA A 121 -20.16 -36.56 -9.94
C ALA A 121 -19.33 -37.72 -9.35
N VAL A 122 -18.38 -37.44 -8.44
CA VAL A 122 -17.52 -38.44 -7.80
C VAL A 122 -18.21 -39.09 -6.59
N ALA A 123 -19.07 -38.33 -5.88
CA ALA A 123 -19.87 -38.84 -4.77
C ALA A 123 -20.89 -39.90 -5.20
N VAL A 124 -21.49 -39.76 -6.40
CA VAL A 124 -22.40 -40.77 -6.99
C VAL A 124 -21.66 -42.07 -7.31
N ILE A 125 -20.43 -41.98 -7.82
CA ILE A 125 -19.60 -43.16 -8.15
C ILE A 125 -19.12 -43.87 -6.87
N ALA A 126 -18.73 -43.11 -5.84
CA ALA A 126 -18.32 -43.65 -4.54
C ALA A 126 -19.48 -44.33 -3.81
N ASN A 127 -20.69 -43.75 -3.87
CA ASN A 127 -21.90 -44.36 -3.30
C ASN A 127 -22.35 -45.61 -4.07
N ALA A 128 -22.21 -45.64 -5.40
CA ALA A 128 -22.49 -46.82 -6.21
C ALA A 128 -21.49 -47.96 -5.90
N ALA A 129 -20.20 -47.65 -5.74
CA ALA A 129 -19.18 -48.63 -5.37
C ALA A 129 -19.44 -49.24 -3.97
N ASN A 130 -19.92 -48.44 -3.02
CA ASN A 130 -20.27 -48.92 -1.68
C ASN A 130 -21.54 -49.77 -1.67
N GLN A 131 -22.54 -49.46 -2.51
CA GLN A 131 -23.74 -50.29 -2.65
C GLN A 131 -23.45 -51.64 -3.33
N ILE A 132 -22.48 -51.71 -4.24
CA ILE A 132 -22.03 -52.97 -4.87
C ILE A 132 -21.24 -53.84 -3.88
N ALA A 133 -20.46 -53.23 -2.98
CA ALA A 133 -19.72 -53.93 -1.93
C ALA A 133 -20.64 -54.49 -0.81
N VAL A 134 -21.81 -53.87 -0.57
CA VAL A 134 -22.79 -54.33 0.43
C VAL A 134 -23.78 -55.36 -0.15
N SER A 135 -24.01 -55.36 -1.47
CA SER A 135 -24.90 -56.33 -2.15
C SER A 135 -24.25 -57.69 -2.48
N SER A 136 -22.96 -57.87 -2.25
CA SER A 136 -22.22 -59.12 -2.57
C SER A 136 -22.20 -60.16 -1.44
N ALA A 137 -22.94 -59.93 -0.35
CA ALA A 137 -23.08 -60.86 0.76
C ALA A 137 -24.54 -61.32 0.93
N GLN A 138 -25.07 -62.11 -0.02
CA GLN A 138 -26.17 -63.09 0.13
C GLN A 138 -26.88 -63.28 -1.23
N ILE A 139 -26.64 -64.40 -1.93
CA ILE A 139 -27.65 -65.32 -2.54
C ILE A 139 -26.92 -66.64 -2.90
N PRO A 140 -27.52 -67.84 -2.70
CA PRO A 140 -26.85 -69.14 -2.81
C PRO A 140 -26.77 -69.71 -4.24
N ALA A 141 -25.91 -70.71 -4.39
CA ALA A 141 -25.69 -71.49 -5.59
C ALA A 141 -26.91 -72.35 -5.98
N ASN A 142 -27.50 -72.08 -7.15
CA ASN A 142 -27.98 -73.06 -8.13
C ASN A 142 -28.74 -72.36 -9.27
N GLU A 143 -28.10 -72.20 -10.43
CA GLU A 143 -28.68 -72.48 -11.75
C GLU A 143 -27.63 -72.19 -12.84
N LEU A 144 -27.05 -73.26 -13.37
CA LEU A 144 -26.36 -73.28 -14.65
C LEU A 144 -27.42 -73.40 -15.75
N LEU A 145 -27.42 -72.53 -16.77
CA LEU A 145 -27.55 -72.91 -18.20
C LEU A 145 -27.65 -71.68 -19.15
N ASN A 146 -26.67 -71.64 -20.05
CA ASN A 146 -26.66 -71.14 -21.44
C ASN A 146 -26.44 -69.66 -21.82
N PRO A 147 -25.69 -69.42 -22.92
CA PRO A 147 -25.23 -68.11 -23.38
C PRO A 147 -26.00 -67.57 -24.61
N ARG A 148 -25.84 -66.25 -24.85
CA ARG A 148 -26.28 -65.41 -26.00
C ARG A 148 -27.68 -64.80 -25.90
N SER A 149 -27.73 -63.44 -25.84
CA SER A 149 -28.34 -62.58 -26.87
C SER A 149 -28.44 -61.10 -26.46
N SER A 150 -27.97 -60.23 -27.37
CA SER A 150 -28.44 -58.86 -27.70
C SER A 150 -28.58 -57.77 -26.62
N LEU A 151 -27.77 -56.71 -26.81
CA LEU A 151 -27.98 -55.33 -26.32
C LEU A 151 -29.30 -54.75 -26.85
N PRO A 152 -30.10 -54.01 -26.05
CA PRO A 152 -31.17 -53.19 -26.56
C PRO A 152 -30.78 -51.72 -26.71
N ILE A 153 -31.34 -51.16 -27.77
CA ILE A 153 -31.32 -49.79 -28.26
C ILE A 153 -32.14 -48.89 -27.32
N LEU A 154 -31.65 -47.69 -27.01
CA LEU A 154 -32.44 -46.61 -26.41
C LEU A 154 -32.73 -45.54 -27.47
N GLU A 155 -34.02 -45.29 -27.68
CA GLU A 155 -34.59 -44.40 -28.67
C GLU A 155 -34.58 -42.93 -28.20
N LYS A 156 -34.57 -42.03 -29.19
CA LYS A 156 -34.32 -40.59 -29.08
C LYS A 156 -35.47 -39.84 -28.40
N VAL A 157 -35.11 -38.89 -27.52
CA VAL A 157 -35.91 -37.68 -27.26
C VAL A 157 -35.03 -36.46 -27.57
N SER A 158 -35.50 -35.64 -28.50
CA SER A 158 -34.85 -34.43 -29.02
C SER A 158 -35.14 -33.20 -28.17
N PHE A 159 -34.13 -32.36 -27.92
CA PHE A 159 -34.28 -30.97 -27.48
C PHE A 159 -33.51 -30.03 -28.42
N SER A 160 -34.18 -28.96 -28.85
CA SER A 160 -33.66 -27.90 -29.72
C SER A 160 -32.86 -26.84 -28.95
N PRO A 161 -31.93 -26.12 -29.59
CA PRO A 161 -31.01 -25.18 -28.93
C PRO A 161 -31.62 -23.78 -28.74
N THR A 162 -31.23 -23.10 -27.66
CA THR A 162 -31.52 -21.68 -27.39
C THR A 162 -30.23 -20.86 -27.58
N PRO A 163 -30.29 -19.64 -28.18
CA PRO A 163 -29.10 -18.97 -28.70
C PRO A 163 -28.38 -18.04 -27.69
N GLU A 164 -27.13 -17.77 -28.06
CA GLU A 164 -26.07 -16.98 -27.43
C GLU A 164 -26.35 -15.45 -27.41
N PRO A 165 -25.88 -14.68 -26.40
CA PRO A 165 -26.02 -13.22 -26.40
C PRO A 165 -24.78 -12.53 -27.01
N THR A 166 -25.02 -11.54 -27.88
CA THR A 166 -24.02 -10.59 -28.43
C THR A 166 -24.43 -9.16 -28.04
N PRO A 167 -23.48 -8.21 -27.85
CA PRO A 167 -23.71 -6.98 -27.07
C PRO A 167 -24.17 -5.79 -27.93
N GLU A 168 -24.73 -4.76 -27.29
CA GLU A 168 -25.11 -3.49 -27.95
C GLU A 168 -24.82 -2.24 -27.07
N PRO A 169 -24.77 -1.03 -27.68
CA PRO A 169 -23.83 0.04 -27.34
C PRO A 169 -24.45 1.25 -26.60
N GLN A 170 -23.58 2.18 -26.18
CA GLN A 170 -23.94 3.44 -25.52
C GLN A 170 -23.98 4.64 -26.48
N ASN A 171 -24.85 5.60 -26.13
CA ASN A 171 -25.12 6.96 -26.62
C ASN A 171 -26.07 7.17 -27.80
N ALA A 172 -27.24 7.77 -27.53
CA ALA A 172 -27.58 9.12 -28.00
C ALA A 172 -28.93 9.64 -27.42
N LYS A 173 -28.90 10.92 -27.00
CA LYS A 173 -29.91 12.00 -27.12
C LYS A 173 -31.40 11.68 -26.90
N SER A 174 -32.01 12.39 -25.95
CA SER A 174 -33.47 12.58 -25.89
C SER A 174 -33.82 14.07 -25.96
N GLU A 175 -34.47 14.47 -27.05
CA GLU A 175 -35.31 15.67 -27.15
C GLU A 175 -36.78 15.28 -26.95
N ASP A 176 -37.38 15.92 -25.94
CA ASP A 176 -38.71 16.54 -25.88
C ASP A 176 -39.97 15.81 -26.42
N THR A 177 -40.87 15.39 -25.53
CA THR A 177 -42.30 15.82 -25.60
C THR A 177 -43.06 15.65 -24.27
N LYS A 178 -43.51 16.81 -23.75
CA LYS A 178 -44.67 17.13 -22.91
C LYS A 178 -45.59 16.00 -22.41
N GLU A 179 -45.73 15.90 -21.09
CA GLU A 179 -47.07 15.85 -20.46
C GLU A 179 -47.08 16.50 -19.07
N THR A 180 -48.24 17.06 -18.73
CA THR A 180 -48.45 18.12 -17.76
C THR A 180 -48.82 17.57 -16.39
N ILE A 181 -48.09 17.95 -15.32
CA ILE A 181 -48.63 17.94 -13.95
C ILE A 181 -48.33 19.28 -13.29
N LYS A 182 -49.39 20.04 -13.03
CA LYS A 182 -49.38 21.29 -12.27
C LYS A 182 -49.05 20.99 -10.80
N ALA A 183 -47.96 21.54 -10.30
CA ALA A 183 -47.77 21.79 -8.88
C ALA A 183 -47.28 23.23 -8.71
N THR A 184 -48.17 24.06 -8.16
CA THR A 184 -47.97 25.46 -7.86
C THR A 184 -46.99 25.61 -6.70
N ALA A 185 -45.80 26.16 -6.94
CA ALA A 185 -44.94 26.71 -5.90
C ALA A 185 -44.36 28.03 -6.43
N SER A 186 -44.68 29.10 -5.71
CA SER A 186 -44.37 30.49 -5.96
C SER A 186 -42.86 30.76 -6.09
N ALA A 187 -42.44 31.17 -7.29
CA ALA A 187 -41.12 31.72 -7.54
C ALA A 187 -41.05 33.17 -7.04
N GLN A 188 -40.27 33.40 -5.99
CA GLN A 188 -39.72 34.72 -5.68
C GLN A 188 -38.49 34.88 -6.58
N ALA A 189 -38.56 35.84 -7.50
CA ALA A 189 -37.48 36.19 -8.40
C ALA A 189 -36.29 36.70 -7.58
N ALA A 190 -35.30 35.83 -7.36
CA ALA A 190 -33.95 36.25 -7.01
C ALA A 190 -33.27 36.71 -8.29
N THR A 191 -33.01 38.01 -8.35
CA THR A 191 -32.18 38.69 -9.33
C THR A 191 -30.86 37.95 -9.53
N SER A 192 -30.49 37.73 -10.78
CA SER A 192 -29.16 37.31 -11.19
C SER A 192 -28.13 38.35 -10.71
N GLY A 193 -27.50 38.10 -9.57
CA GLY A 193 -26.33 38.86 -9.14
C GLY A 193 -25.21 38.66 -10.14
N GLY A 194 -24.75 39.75 -10.78
CA GLY A 194 -23.54 39.74 -11.59
C GLY A 194 -22.38 39.21 -10.75
N LYS A 195 -21.63 38.24 -11.30
CA LYS A 195 -20.40 37.75 -10.68
C LYS A 195 -19.44 38.93 -10.57
N SER A 196 -19.16 39.38 -9.34
CA SER A 196 -18.10 40.35 -9.12
C SER A 196 -16.77 39.68 -9.47
N GLU A 197 -16.08 40.20 -10.47
CA GLU A 197 -14.71 39.80 -10.77
C GLU A 197 -13.83 40.08 -9.54
N ILE A 198 -13.11 39.06 -9.05
CA ILE A 198 -12.20 39.22 -7.92
C ILE A 198 -11.00 40.05 -8.40
N VAL A 199 -10.99 41.34 -8.10
CA VAL A 199 -9.87 42.23 -8.41
C VAL A 199 -8.80 42.03 -7.34
N LEU A 200 -7.68 41.42 -7.73
CA LEU A 200 -6.52 41.24 -6.86
C LEU A 200 -5.90 42.59 -6.49
N PRO A 201 -5.58 42.84 -5.21
CA PRO A 201 -4.79 43.99 -4.80
C PRO A 201 -3.45 44.04 -5.57
N PRO A 202 -2.97 45.22 -6.00
CA PRO A 202 -1.74 45.33 -6.78
C PRO A 202 -0.52 44.64 -6.15
N GLU A 203 -0.42 44.65 -4.82
CA GLU A 203 0.63 43.96 -4.06
C GLU A 203 0.64 42.43 -4.24
N LYS A 204 -0.53 41.81 -4.47
CA LYS A 204 -0.66 40.37 -4.73
C LYS A 204 -0.47 39.99 -6.21
N THR A 205 -0.44 40.98 -7.10
CA THR A 205 -0.21 40.76 -8.54
C THR A 205 1.28 40.70 -8.91
N ARG A 206 2.17 41.09 -8.00
CA ARG A 206 3.62 41.12 -8.20
C ARG A 206 4.29 39.99 -7.42
N PRO A 207 5.40 39.43 -7.91
CA PRO A 207 6.20 38.50 -7.12
C PRO A 207 6.67 39.15 -5.81
N VAL A 208 6.56 38.41 -4.71
CA VAL A 208 7.02 38.83 -3.39
C VAL A 208 8.52 38.54 -3.28
N ASP A 209 9.30 39.58 -3.01
CA ASP A 209 10.74 39.45 -2.79
C ASP A 209 11.00 38.89 -1.38
N ILE A 210 11.69 37.75 -1.30
CA ILE A 210 11.97 37.08 -0.03
C ILE A 210 13.33 37.53 0.49
N ALA A 211 13.37 37.96 1.74
CA ALA A 211 14.60 38.43 2.37
C ALA A 211 15.55 37.27 2.67
N ARG A 212 16.84 37.54 2.45
CA ARG A 212 17.91 36.66 2.90
C ARG A 212 18.30 36.99 4.34
N PHE A 213 18.25 36.00 5.21
CA PHE A 213 18.67 36.09 6.59
C PHE A 213 20.17 35.95 6.72
N ASP A 214 20.76 36.76 7.60
CA ASP A 214 22.17 36.70 7.99
C ASP A 214 22.42 35.66 9.09
N LYS A 215 21.37 35.31 9.85
CA LYS A 215 21.38 34.27 10.87
C LYS A 215 20.11 33.41 10.78
N ALA A 216 20.27 32.10 10.98
CA ALA A 216 19.13 31.18 11.07
C ALA A 216 18.24 31.49 12.29
N PRO A 217 16.90 31.48 12.15
CA PRO A 217 15.99 31.48 13.30
C PRO A 217 16.09 30.15 14.07
N VAL A 218 15.77 30.20 15.36
CA VAL A 218 15.58 29.00 16.18
C VAL A 218 14.18 28.45 15.93
N ILE A 219 14.07 27.18 15.54
CA ILE A 219 12.77 26.54 15.28
C ILE A 219 12.20 26.00 16.60
N ASP A 220 11.61 26.87 17.42
CA ASP A 220 11.03 26.51 18.72
C ASP A 220 9.51 26.75 18.81
N GLY A 221 8.92 27.25 17.74
CA GLY A 221 7.50 27.57 17.60
C GLY A 221 7.18 29.00 18.03
N LYS A 222 8.16 29.81 18.46
CA LYS A 222 7.94 31.20 18.92
C LYS A 222 8.50 32.19 17.92
N LEU A 223 7.67 33.15 17.54
CA LEU A 223 8.04 34.21 16.61
C LEU A 223 8.70 35.42 17.32
N ASP A 224 9.57 35.16 18.30
CA ASP A 224 10.25 36.19 19.09
C ASP A 224 11.66 36.53 18.56
N ASP A 225 12.21 35.69 17.69
CA ASP A 225 13.48 35.91 17.04
C ASP A 225 13.45 37.17 16.14
N SER A 226 14.39 38.09 16.38
CA SER A 226 14.43 39.39 15.68
C SER A 226 14.56 39.29 14.16
N ILE A 227 15.08 38.16 13.64
CA ILE A 227 15.25 37.92 12.21
C ILE A 227 13.91 37.89 11.47
N TRP A 228 12.82 37.47 12.14
CA TRP A 228 11.48 37.43 11.57
C TRP A 228 10.96 38.82 11.19
N GLN A 229 11.49 39.90 11.77
CA GLN A 229 11.14 41.27 11.39
C GLN A 229 11.63 41.64 9.97
N GLN A 230 12.60 40.89 9.44
CA GLN A 230 13.10 41.07 8.07
C GLN A 230 12.34 40.22 7.05
N ALA A 231 11.48 39.30 7.51
CA ALA A 231 10.79 38.36 6.65
C ALA A 231 9.77 39.06 5.73
N ALA A 232 9.54 38.46 4.55
CA ALA A 232 8.39 38.82 3.75
C ALA A 232 7.12 38.32 4.44
N VAL A 233 6.09 39.17 4.56
CA VAL A 233 4.85 38.83 5.26
C VAL A 233 3.70 38.70 4.26
N LEU A 234 3.12 37.51 4.19
CA LEU A 234 1.92 37.21 3.44
C LEU A 234 0.70 37.35 4.36
N LYS A 235 -0.29 38.12 3.93
CA LYS A 235 -1.51 38.45 4.68
C LYS A 235 -2.74 38.55 3.75
N ASP A 236 -3.88 38.94 4.32
CA ASP A 236 -5.14 39.21 3.60
C ASP A 236 -5.67 37.98 2.83
N PHE A 237 -5.72 36.83 3.50
CA PHE A 237 -6.13 35.55 2.93
C PHE A 237 -7.59 35.56 2.46
N TYR A 238 -7.97 34.57 1.65
CA TYR A 238 -9.33 34.39 1.13
C TYR A 238 -9.88 33.03 1.53
N GLN A 239 -11.09 32.99 2.08
CA GLN A 239 -11.84 31.76 2.27
C GLN A 239 -12.39 31.30 0.92
N PHE A 240 -11.98 30.11 0.47
CA PHE A 240 -12.48 29.50 -0.76
C PHE A 240 -13.32 28.24 -0.52
N ARG A 241 -13.42 27.79 0.74
CA ARG A 241 -14.41 26.80 1.22
C ARG A 241 -14.82 27.15 2.67
N PRO A 242 -16.10 27.08 3.04
CA PRO A 242 -17.27 26.83 2.17
C PRO A 242 -17.64 28.05 1.30
N GLY A 243 -17.27 29.27 1.70
CA GLY A 243 -17.45 30.49 0.90
C GLY A 243 -16.65 30.50 -0.40
N ASP A 244 -16.86 31.50 -1.25
CA ASP A 244 -16.20 31.62 -2.55
C ASP A 244 -15.38 32.91 -2.61
N ASN A 245 -14.10 32.79 -2.23
CA ASN A 245 -13.11 33.85 -2.20
C ASN A 245 -13.55 35.11 -1.41
N ILE A 246 -14.17 34.87 -0.24
CA ILE A 246 -14.60 35.92 0.69
C ILE A 246 -13.56 36.13 1.80
N ALA A 247 -13.78 37.13 2.66
CA ALA A 247 -12.94 37.33 3.84
C ALA A 247 -12.97 36.09 4.76
N PRO A 248 -11.82 35.65 5.30
CA PRO A 248 -11.72 34.50 6.20
C PRO A 248 -12.30 34.84 7.56
N SER A 249 -12.79 33.82 8.28
CA SER A 249 -13.30 33.99 9.63
C SER A 249 -12.20 34.33 10.64
N GLN A 250 -10.98 33.85 10.38
CA GLN A 250 -9.83 34.03 11.24
C GLN A 250 -8.62 34.56 10.44
N PRO A 251 -7.97 35.64 10.89
CA PRO A 251 -6.77 36.17 10.25
C PRO A 251 -5.61 35.16 10.27
N THR A 252 -4.76 35.21 9.25
CA THR A 252 -3.54 34.39 9.16
C THR A 252 -2.44 35.23 8.51
N GLU A 253 -1.24 35.14 9.10
CA GLU A 253 -0.02 35.74 8.57
C GLU A 253 1.01 34.63 8.32
N VAL A 254 1.75 34.74 7.22
CA VAL A 254 2.89 33.85 6.95
C VAL A 254 4.14 34.67 6.71
N LEU A 255 5.18 34.40 7.48
CA LEU A 255 6.48 35.02 7.37
C LEU A 255 7.41 34.09 6.60
N ILE A 256 8.15 34.65 5.63
CA ILE A 256 9.02 33.87 4.75
C ILE A 256 10.39 34.53 4.68
N GLY A 257 11.43 33.71 4.83
CA GLY A 257 12.82 34.10 4.65
C GLY A 257 13.66 32.92 4.23
N TYR A 258 14.94 33.15 3.91
CA TYR A 258 15.86 32.06 3.58
C TYR A 258 17.29 32.43 3.96
N ASP A 259 18.16 31.45 4.12
CA ASP A 259 19.61 31.66 4.16
C ASP A 259 20.31 30.86 3.05
N ALA A 260 21.62 30.67 3.13
CA ALA A 260 22.35 29.91 2.11
C ALA A 260 21.92 28.43 2.03
N LYS A 261 21.30 27.86 3.06
CA LYS A 261 21.08 26.42 3.24
C LYS A 261 19.61 26.06 3.44
N PHE A 262 18.80 26.93 4.00
CA PHE A 262 17.41 26.65 4.37
C PHE A 262 16.46 27.73 3.85
N LEU A 263 15.26 27.26 3.53
CA LEU A 263 14.07 28.08 3.37
C LEU A 263 13.27 28.02 4.66
N TYR A 264 12.88 29.18 5.17
CA TYR A 264 12.18 29.33 6.43
C TYR A 264 10.77 29.86 6.23
N PHE A 265 9.82 29.27 6.94
CA PHE A 265 8.45 29.75 7.02
C PHE A 265 7.99 29.78 8.46
N ALA A 266 7.21 30.79 8.80
CA ALA A 266 6.51 30.88 10.05
C ALA A 266 5.04 31.20 9.78
N PHE A 267 4.15 30.48 10.46
CA PHE A 267 2.72 30.70 10.40
C PHE A 267 2.28 31.34 11.72
N ARG A 268 1.52 32.42 11.63
CA ARG A 268 0.74 32.96 12.75
C ARG A 268 -0.73 32.84 12.39
N ALA A 269 -1.39 31.87 12.99
CA ALA A 269 -2.76 31.50 12.70
C ALA A 269 -3.64 31.93 13.88
N HIS A 270 -4.29 33.08 13.76
CA HIS A 270 -5.17 33.58 14.81
C HIS A 270 -6.42 32.71 14.93
N ASP A 271 -6.92 32.52 16.14
CA ASP A 271 -8.15 31.77 16.41
C ASP A 271 -8.76 32.18 17.76
N GLU A 272 -9.95 31.67 18.05
CA GLU A 272 -10.56 31.84 19.37
C GLU A 272 -9.84 31.00 20.42
N ALA A 273 -9.58 31.60 21.59
CA ALA A 273 -8.89 30.94 22.70
C ALA A 273 -9.55 29.60 23.07
N GLY A 274 -8.74 28.54 23.11
CA GLY A 274 -9.19 27.18 23.46
C GLY A 274 -10.07 26.50 22.41
N LYS A 275 -10.20 27.05 21.20
CA LYS A 275 -11.00 26.45 20.10
C LYS A 275 -10.16 25.74 19.05
N VAL A 276 -8.85 25.98 19.01
CA VAL A 276 -7.92 25.33 18.08
C VAL A 276 -7.93 23.81 18.31
N ARG A 277 -8.15 23.04 17.24
CA ARG A 277 -8.09 21.58 17.30
C ARG A 277 -6.68 21.10 17.03
N ALA A 278 -6.04 20.49 18.03
CA ALA A 278 -4.66 20.03 17.96
C ALA A 278 -4.45 18.73 18.74
N THR A 279 -3.85 17.74 18.09
CA THR A 279 -3.44 16.45 18.69
C THR A 279 -1.99 16.12 18.30
N ILE A 280 -1.46 14.99 18.80
CA ILE A 280 -0.15 14.46 18.37
C ILE A 280 -0.41 13.18 17.55
N PRO A 281 -0.80 13.31 16.27
CA PRO A 281 -0.96 12.16 15.40
C PRO A 281 0.41 11.66 14.90
N LYS A 282 0.40 10.56 14.13
CA LYS A 282 1.55 10.18 13.31
C LYS A 282 1.77 11.21 12.19
N ARG A 283 2.99 11.28 11.65
CA ARG A 283 3.28 11.98 10.40
C ARG A 283 2.29 11.52 9.31
N ASP A 284 1.87 12.45 8.47
CA ASP A 284 0.88 12.23 7.40
C ASP A 284 -0.52 11.82 7.88
N GLN A 285 -0.81 11.98 9.18
CA GLN A 285 -2.14 11.72 9.77
C GLN A 285 -2.70 12.95 10.49
N ILE A 286 -2.34 14.15 10.02
CA ILE A 286 -2.73 15.41 10.67
C ILE A 286 -4.10 15.93 10.25
N PHE A 287 -4.76 15.29 9.28
CA PHE A 287 -5.91 15.85 8.56
C PHE A 287 -7.20 15.98 9.37
N ASP A 288 -7.22 15.45 10.59
CA ASP A 288 -8.32 15.64 11.53
C ASP A 288 -8.16 16.90 12.39
N ASP A 289 -6.97 17.48 12.47
CA ASP A 289 -6.68 18.71 13.22
C ASP A 289 -6.81 19.97 12.37
N ASP A 290 -6.82 21.13 13.02
CA ASP A 290 -6.53 22.37 12.30
C ASP A 290 -5.14 22.26 11.66
N SER A 291 -4.91 22.94 10.54
CA SER A 291 -3.61 22.84 9.87
C SER A 291 -3.30 24.07 9.04
N VAL A 292 -2.01 24.33 8.87
CA VAL A 292 -1.43 25.33 7.96
C VAL A 292 -0.42 24.64 7.05
N GLY A 293 -0.16 25.23 5.90
CA GLY A 293 0.91 24.73 5.04
C GLY A 293 0.95 25.44 3.70
N LEU A 294 1.70 24.85 2.78
CA LEU A 294 1.92 25.43 1.47
C LEU A 294 2.11 24.39 0.37
N TYR A 295 1.70 24.78 -0.83
CA TYR A 295 2.12 24.19 -2.09
C TYR A 295 3.29 25.03 -2.63
N LEU A 296 4.43 24.38 -2.86
CA LEU A 296 5.67 24.98 -3.31
C LEU A 296 6.06 24.46 -4.70
N ASP A 297 5.78 25.25 -5.73
CA ASP A 297 6.27 24.99 -7.09
C ASP A 297 7.63 25.68 -7.29
N THR A 298 8.69 24.92 -7.03
CA THR A 298 10.10 25.36 -7.10
C THR A 298 10.64 25.52 -8.52
N PHE A 299 9.85 25.18 -9.54
CA PHE A 299 10.18 25.37 -10.96
C PHE A 299 9.29 26.43 -11.62
N ASN A 300 8.19 26.80 -10.96
CA ASN A 300 7.12 27.67 -11.48
C ASN A 300 6.62 27.22 -12.86
N ASP A 301 6.47 25.91 -13.03
CA ASP A 301 5.95 25.32 -14.27
C ASP A 301 4.45 24.99 -14.19
N ARG A 302 3.84 25.17 -13.00
CA ARG A 302 2.42 25.01 -12.70
C ARG A 302 1.90 23.59 -12.92
N ARG A 303 2.77 22.58 -12.71
CA ARG A 303 2.43 21.17 -12.96
C ARG A 303 2.60 20.31 -11.72
N ARG A 304 3.64 20.60 -10.95
CA ARG A 304 4.00 19.88 -9.73
C ARG A 304 4.39 20.88 -8.65
N SER A 305 4.05 20.55 -7.42
CA SER A 305 4.56 21.23 -6.25
C SER A 305 4.88 20.23 -5.14
N TYR A 306 5.75 20.63 -4.22
CA TYR A 306 5.78 20.00 -2.90
C TYR A 306 4.55 20.49 -2.13
N ILE A 307 3.86 19.60 -1.44
CA ILE A 307 2.88 19.99 -0.42
C ILE A 307 3.51 19.71 0.95
N VAL A 308 3.49 20.72 1.82
CA VAL A 308 3.94 20.58 3.22
C VAL A 308 2.89 21.21 4.12
N LEU A 309 2.45 20.46 5.12
CA LEU A 309 1.37 20.81 6.04
C LEU A 309 1.82 20.52 7.46
N PHE A 310 1.29 21.30 8.39
CA PHE A 310 1.60 21.23 9.80
C PHE A 310 0.33 21.43 10.62
N ASN A 311 0.13 20.60 11.64
CA ASN A 311 -0.87 20.89 12.66
C ASN A 311 -0.33 21.93 13.68
N PRO A 312 -1.16 22.44 14.60
CA PRO A 312 -0.75 23.46 15.57
C PRO A 312 0.41 23.06 16.50
N LEU A 313 0.74 21.77 16.62
CA LEU A 313 1.86 21.27 17.40
C LEU A 313 3.12 21.04 16.55
N GLY A 314 3.05 21.34 15.24
CA GLY A 314 4.14 21.19 14.29
C GLY A 314 4.32 19.76 13.76
N VAL A 315 3.34 18.87 13.97
CA VAL A 315 3.36 17.53 13.37
C VAL A 315 3.19 17.68 11.86
N GLN A 316 4.03 16.98 11.11
CA GLN A 316 4.24 17.14 9.68
C GLN A 316 3.27 16.25 8.87
N ALA A 317 2.83 16.75 7.73
CA ALA A 317 2.38 15.94 6.61
C ALA A 317 2.92 16.53 5.32
N ASP A 318 3.37 15.68 4.40
CA ASP A 318 4.05 16.16 3.22
C ASP A 318 4.00 15.18 2.05
N GLY A 319 4.27 15.71 0.86
CA GLY A 319 4.16 14.93 -0.34
C GLY A 319 4.37 15.72 -1.61
N ILE A 320 3.95 15.12 -2.71
CA ILE A 320 3.96 15.73 -4.03
C ILE A 320 2.52 15.96 -4.48
N PHE A 321 2.22 17.19 -4.91
CA PHE A 321 0.99 17.49 -5.62
C PHE A 321 1.27 17.61 -7.11
N THR A 322 0.46 16.96 -7.94
CA THR A 322 0.44 17.16 -9.39
C THR A 322 -0.96 17.52 -9.87
N GLU A 323 -1.07 18.38 -10.88
CA GLU A 323 -2.38 18.76 -11.44
C GLU A 323 -3.15 17.56 -12.02
N SER A 324 -2.46 16.49 -12.43
CA SER A 324 -3.10 15.30 -13.02
C SER A 324 -3.57 14.28 -11.99
N ASN A 325 -2.80 14.07 -10.92
CA ASN A 325 -3.01 12.96 -9.98
C ASN A 325 -3.38 13.41 -8.57
N GLY A 326 -3.37 14.71 -8.29
CA GLY A 326 -3.64 15.26 -6.96
C GLY A 326 -2.46 15.09 -6.01
N GLU A 327 -2.77 14.91 -4.74
CA GLU A 327 -1.81 14.80 -3.63
C GLU A 327 -1.35 13.35 -3.44
N ASP A 328 -0.03 13.18 -3.31
CA ASP A 328 0.62 11.91 -3.01
C ASP A 328 1.56 12.12 -1.81
N TYR A 329 1.12 11.63 -0.63
CA TYR A 329 1.84 11.72 0.64
C TYR A 329 2.81 10.56 0.87
N SER A 330 3.22 9.84 -0.18
CA SER A 330 4.24 8.77 -0.06
C SER A 330 5.68 9.29 -0.04
N PHE A 331 5.88 10.56 -0.38
CA PHE A 331 7.19 11.22 -0.38
C PHE A 331 7.44 11.92 0.95
N ASP A 332 8.51 11.51 1.64
CA ASP A 332 8.99 12.16 2.86
C ASP A 332 10.08 13.21 2.58
N LEU A 333 9.76 14.47 2.84
CA LEU A 333 10.67 15.61 2.83
C LEU A 333 11.43 15.72 4.15
N VAL A 334 12.74 15.88 4.09
CA VAL A 334 13.53 16.21 5.28
C VAL A 334 13.33 17.69 5.62
N MET A 335 12.72 17.96 6.78
CA MET A 335 12.47 19.31 7.31
C MET A 335 12.38 19.31 8.85
N GLU A 336 12.64 20.46 9.45
CA GLU A 336 12.45 20.71 10.88
C GLU A 336 11.21 21.59 11.08
N SER A 337 10.36 21.25 12.06
CA SER A 337 9.17 22.05 12.38
C SER A 337 8.86 22.03 13.87
N LYS A 338 8.31 23.14 14.36
CA LYS A 338 7.80 23.24 15.72
C LYS A 338 6.57 24.13 15.76
N GLY A 339 5.50 23.63 16.37
CA GLY A 339 4.26 24.38 16.58
C GLY A 339 3.96 24.59 18.06
N MET A 340 3.28 25.67 18.37
CA MET A 340 2.86 26.03 19.71
C MET A 340 1.47 26.69 19.67
N LEU A 341 0.60 26.29 20.60
CA LEU A 341 -0.65 27.00 20.86
C LEU A 341 -0.35 28.32 21.58
N THR A 342 -1.03 29.39 21.17
CA THR A 342 -0.94 30.71 21.78
C THR A 342 -2.31 31.10 22.35
N ASP A 343 -2.37 32.16 23.14
CA ASP A 343 -3.63 32.66 23.71
C ASP A 343 -4.61 33.15 22.63
N ASP A 344 -4.09 33.51 21.46
CA ASP A 344 -4.81 34.06 20.32
C ASP A 344 -4.82 33.15 19.09
N GLY A 345 -4.48 31.87 19.24
CA GLY A 345 -4.44 30.89 18.14
C GLY A 345 -3.27 29.92 18.25
N TYR A 346 -2.42 29.88 17.22
CA TYR A 346 -1.20 29.09 17.23
C TYR A 346 -0.14 29.63 16.26
N THR A 347 1.10 29.23 16.51
CA THR A 347 2.25 29.50 15.66
C THR A 347 2.92 28.21 15.23
N VAL A 348 3.50 28.20 14.03
CA VAL A 348 4.34 27.09 13.54
C VAL A 348 5.57 27.68 12.85
N GLU A 349 6.75 27.24 13.24
CA GLU A 349 8.02 27.54 12.56
C GLU A 349 8.53 26.32 11.83
N VAL A 350 9.13 26.54 10.66
CA VAL A 350 9.59 25.49 9.74
C VAL A 350 10.91 25.89 9.10
N ALA A 351 11.86 24.95 9.05
CA ALA A 351 13.08 25.05 8.28
C ALA A 351 13.19 23.89 7.28
N ILE A 352 13.25 24.21 5.99
CA ILE A 352 13.41 23.24 4.90
C ILE A 352 14.81 23.41 4.29
N PRO A 353 15.72 22.43 4.45
CA PRO A 353 16.99 22.43 3.75
C PRO A 353 16.79 22.46 2.23
N PHE A 354 17.48 23.36 1.51
CA PHE A 354 17.43 23.38 0.04
C PHE A 354 17.91 22.07 -0.59
N LYS A 355 18.82 21.34 0.08
CA LYS A 355 19.27 20.01 -0.38
C LYS A 355 18.17 18.94 -0.39
N SER A 356 17.06 19.17 0.33
CA SER A 356 15.87 18.30 0.32
C SER A 356 14.94 18.59 -0.86
N LEU A 357 15.10 19.75 -1.51
CA LEU A 357 14.26 20.23 -2.60
C LEU A 357 14.98 20.07 -3.95
N ARG A 358 14.19 19.78 -4.99
CA ARG A 358 14.60 20.00 -6.38
C ARG A 358 14.11 21.37 -6.81
N TYR A 359 14.96 22.21 -7.39
CA TYR A 359 14.60 23.60 -7.65
C TYR A 359 15.40 24.28 -8.76
N GLU A 360 14.83 25.37 -9.29
CA GLU A 360 15.57 26.38 -10.05
C GLU A 360 15.58 27.72 -9.28
N ALA A 361 16.77 28.26 -8.99
CA ALA A 361 16.91 29.51 -8.26
C ALA A 361 17.92 30.46 -8.94
N GLY A 362 18.02 31.68 -8.41
CA GLY A 362 18.84 32.76 -8.95
C GLY A 362 18.03 33.86 -9.65
N LYS A 363 18.76 34.86 -10.18
CA LYS A 363 18.18 36.09 -10.70
C LYS A 363 17.08 35.86 -11.74
N GLY A 364 15.90 36.41 -11.47
CA GLY A 364 14.73 36.35 -12.36
C GLY A 364 13.99 35.00 -12.36
N LYS A 365 14.38 34.06 -11.49
CA LYS A 365 13.61 32.84 -11.23
C LYS A 365 12.49 33.13 -10.24
N LEU A 366 11.33 32.54 -10.51
CA LEU A 366 10.15 32.65 -9.67
C LEU A 366 9.82 31.26 -9.15
N TRP A 367 9.32 31.18 -7.91
CA TRP A 367 8.65 29.99 -7.40
C TRP A 367 7.17 30.29 -7.21
N GLY A 368 6.32 29.33 -7.54
CA GLY A 368 4.88 29.40 -7.27
C GLY A 368 4.59 29.00 -5.83
N VAL A 369 3.77 29.78 -5.13
CA VAL A 369 3.37 29.54 -3.74
C VAL A 369 1.87 29.68 -3.58
N HIS A 370 1.24 28.64 -3.06
CA HIS A 370 -0.07 28.72 -2.40
C HIS A 370 0.13 28.41 -0.93
N VAL A 371 -0.32 29.30 -0.05
CA VAL A 371 -0.42 29.00 1.38
C VAL A 371 -1.86 28.61 1.66
N ILE A 372 -2.05 27.54 2.41
CA ILE A 372 -3.38 27.09 2.84
C ILE A 372 -3.46 26.98 4.36
N ARG A 373 -4.66 27.22 4.90
CA ARG A 373 -5.02 26.88 6.27
C ARG A 373 -6.40 26.23 6.29
N GLN A 374 -6.55 25.20 7.10
CA GLN A 374 -7.82 24.53 7.39
C GLN A 374 -8.21 24.76 8.86
N ILE A 375 -9.47 25.15 9.08
CA ILE A 375 -10.08 25.32 10.40
C ILE A 375 -11.24 24.36 10.51
N LYS A 376 -11.06 23.27 11.26
CA LYS A 376 -11.97 22.12 11.26
C LYS A 376 -13.32 22.45 11.85
N ARG A 377 -13.33 23.18 12.97
CA ARG A 377 -14.56 23.53 13.71
C ARG A 377 -15.52 24.41 12.91
N LEU A 378 -15.03 25.14 11.92
CA LEU A 378 -15.80 26.08 11.10
C LEU A 378 -16.21 25.45 9.76
N ASN A 379 -16.83 24.28 9.82
CA ASN A 379 -17.27 23.52 8.64
C ASN A 379 -16.12 23.24 7.65
N ASN A 380 -14.95 22.84 8.17
CA ASN A 380 -13.72 22.66 7.41
C ASN A 380 -13.38 23.89 6.54
N GLU A 381 -13.51 25.09 7.12
CA GLU A 381 -13.14 26.32 6.46
C GLU A 381 -11.70 26.22 5.94
N THR A 382 -11.53 26.46 4.65
CA THR A 382 -10.23 26.45 3.99
C THR A 382 -9.97 27.82 3.38
N ILE A 383 -8.84 28.39 3.77
CA ILE A 383 -8.38 29.70 3.31
C ILE A 383 -7.09 29.55 2.50
N SER A 384 -6.87 30.45 1.56
CA SER A 384 -5.66 30.50 0.73
C SER A 384 -5.13 31.93 0.64
N TRP A 385 -3.80 32.10 0.52
CA TRP A 385 -3.19 33.42 0.37
C TRP A 385 -3.64 34.12 -0.93
N MET A 386 -3.66 33.37 -2.03
CA MET A 386 -4.21 33.81 -3.31
C MET A 386 -5.62 33.24 -3.49
N PRO A 387 -6.57 33.97 -4.11
CA PRO A 387 -7.90 33.48 -4.40
C PRO A 387 -7.82 32.27 -5.33
N ILE A 388 -8.65 31.26 -5.05
CA ILE A 388 -8.77 30.04 -5.84
C ILE A 388 -10.14 30.04 -6.47
N ARG A 389 -10.19 30.29 -7.78
CA ARG A 389 -11.44 30.32 -8.54
C ARG A 389 -11.87 28.90 -8.87
N ARG A 390 -13.11 28.55 -8.54
CA ARG A 390 -13.66 27.20 -8.71
C ARG A 390 -13.88 26.84 -10.19
N GLU A 391 -14.02 27.85 -11.05
CA GLU A 391 -14.15 27.67 -12.49
C GLU A 391 -12.83 27.37 -13.21
N VAL A 392 -11.69 27.53 -12.54
CA VAL A 392 -10.37 27.19 -13.06
C VAL A 392 -9.97 25.82 -12.49
N SER A 393 -9.72 24.85 -13.37
CA SER A 393 -9.41 23.48 -12.94
C SER A 393 -8.07 23.36 -12.23
N GLY A 394 -7.08 24.18 -12.59
CA GLY A 394 -5.72 24.11 -12.06
C GLY A 394 -5.55 24.90 -10.76
N LEU A 395 -4.93 24.28 -9.76
CA LEU A 395 -4.58 24.95 -8.51
C LEU A 395 -3.31 25.79 -8.67
N LEU A 396 -2.24 25.19 -9.18
CA LEU A 396 -0.91 25.80 -9.29
C LEU A 396 -0.87 26.95 -10.30
N SER A 397 -1.77 26.96 -11.28
CA SER A 397 -1.89 28.08 -12.23
C SER A 397 -2.38 29.37 -11.58
N GLN A 398 -2.95 29.29 -10.39
CA GLN A 398 -3.49 30.40 -9.60
C GLN A 398 -2.56 30.84 -8.46
N ALA A 399 -1.36 30.24 -8.39
CA ALA A 399 -0.40 30.51 -7.33
C ALA A 399 0.15 31.94 -7.37
N GLY A 400 0.43 32.46 -6.18
CA GLY A 400 1.24 33.66 -6.04
C GLY A 400 2.70 33.33 -6.35
N HIS A 401 3.53 34.34 -6.54
CA HIS A 401 4.92 34.12 -6.91
C HIS A 401 5.84 34.73 -5.87
N ILE A 402 6.94 34.02 -5.56
CA ILE A 402 8.04 34.54 -4.76
C ILE A 402 9.32 34.64 -5.61
N THR A 403 10.20 35.57 -5.26
CA THR A 403 11.47 35.86 -5.94
C THR A 403 12.56 36.20 -4.91
N GLY A 404 13.79 36.47 -5.37
CA GLY A 404 14.87 36.94 -4.51
C GLY A 404 15.73 35.81 -3.91
N LEU A 405 15.45 34.56 -4.27
CA LEU A 405 16.18 33.35 -3.86
C LEU A 405 17.54 33.25 -4.58
N GLU A 406 18.48 34.11 -4.20
CA GLU A 406 19.83 34.22 -4.76
C GLU A 406 20.92 33.79 -3.76
N GLY A 407 22.02 33.25 -4.25
CA GLY A 407 23.14 32.85 -3.38
C GLY A 407 22.85 31.65 -2.46
N ILE A 408 21.90 30.79 -2.85
CA ILE A 408 21.69 29.47 -2.26
C ILE A 408 22.92 28.59 -2.52
N SER A 409 23.39 27.90 -1.50
CA SER A 409 24.47 26.93 -1.61
C SER A 409 24.00 25.72 -2.40
N THR A 410 24.58 25.50 -3.59
CA THR A 410 24.38 24.25 -4.33
C THR A 410 25.24 23.15 -3.70
N GLU A 411 24.82 22.63 -2.56
CA GLU A 411 25.42 21.43 -1.98
C GLU A 411 25.01 20.24 -2.84
N ARG A 412 25.99 19.48 -3.35
CA ARG A 412 25.70 18.22 -4.05
C ARG A 412 25.35 17.18 -3.00
N THR A 413 24.12 16.67 -3.03
CA THR A 413 23.70 15.59 -2.14
C THR A 413 24.37 14.29 -2.60
N LEU A 414 25.29 13.77 -1.79
CA LEU A 414 25.76 12.39 -1.85
C LEU A 414 25.26 11.67 -0.61
N GLU A 415 24.40 10.70 -0.81
CA GLU A 415 23.85 9.85 0.26
C GLU A 415 24.27 8.40 -0.01
N LEU A 416 24.78 7.75 1.03
CA LEU A 416 25.29 6.38 0.99
C LEU A 416 24.64 5.60 2.12
N ILE A 417 23.91 4.55 1.78
CA ILE A 417 23.15 3.72 2.70
C ILE A 417 23.66 2.28 2.56
N PRO A 418 24.68 1.88 3.36
CA PRO A 418 25.12 0.49 3.41
C PRO A 418 24.14 -0.36 4.23
N SER A 419 23.95 -1.61 3.84
CA SER A 419 23.21 -2.63 4.59
C SER A 419 24.01 -3.92 4.67
N LEU A 420 23.77 -4.70 5.72
CA LEU A 420 24.34 -6.03 5.89
C LEU A 420 23.33 -6.90 6.61
N THR A 421 22.87 -7.96 5.94
CA THR A 421 22.02 -8.98 6.52
C THR A 421 22.84 -10.24 6.78
N ILE A 422 22.66 -10.83 7.96
CA ILE A 422 23.30 -12.08 8.37
C ILE A 422 22.18 -13.03 8.77
N SER A 423 22.07 -14.17 8.09
CA SER A 423 21.01 -15.14 8.35
C SER A 423 21.55 -16.57 8.50
N GLU A 424 20.87 -17.37 9.31
CA GLU A 424 21.12 -18.81 9.43
C GLU A 424 19.77 -19.51 9.31
N THR A 425 19.58 -20.24 8.21
CA THR A 425 18.33 -20.97 7.97
C THR A 425 18.52 -22.44 8.29
N GLY A 426 17.65 -23.01 9.11
CA GLY A 426 17.64 -24.44 9.41
C GLY A 426 16.44 -25.15 8.79
N LYS A 427 16.65 -26.35 8.25
CA LYS A 427 15.59 -27.19 7.67
C LYS A 427 15.56 -28.56 8.32
N ARG A 428 14.35 -29.10 8.52
CA ARG A 428 14.16 -30.51 8.87
C ARG A 428 14.24 -31.36 7.60
N ILE A 429 15.21 -32.26 7.54
CA ILE A 429 15.30 -33.29 6.49
C ILE A 429 14.90 -34.66 7.04
N LYS A 430 14.38 -35.51 6.16
CA LYS A 430 14.10 -36.92 6.48
C LYS A 430 15.44 -37.64 6.73
N SER A 431 15.51 -38.43 7.81
CA SER A 431 16.73 -39.16 8.17
C SER A 431 16.77 -40.56 7.54
N LEU A 432 15.64 -41.03 7.01
CA LEU A 432 15.50 -42.35 6.40
C LEU A 432 15.37 -42.21 4.88
N PRO A 433 16.20 -42.89 4.06
CA PRO A 433 16.03 -42.91 2.61
C PRO A 433 14.73 -43.64 2.25
N LEU A 434 13.91 -42.99 1.43
CA LEU A 434 12.68 -43.57 0.87
C LEU A 434 13.04 -44.85 0.07
N GLY A 435 12.58 -46.01 0.55
CA GLY A 435 12.76 -47.29 -0.16
C GLY A 435 12.83 -48.55 0.70
N GLY A 436 12.77 -48.45 2.04
CA GLY A 436 12.96 -49.62 2.90
C GLY A 436 12.16 -49.63 4.19
N VAL A 437 10.85 -49.39 4.14
CA VAL A 437 9.96 -49.77 5.25
C VAL A 437 8.66 -50.30 4.67
N ASN A 438 8.51 -51.62 4.65
CA ASN A 438 7.19 -52.24 4.49
C ASN A 438 6.29 -51.77 5.63
N ASP A 439 5.01 -51.58 5.31
CA ASP A 439 3.89 -51.03 6.09
C ASP A 439 3.53 -51.77 7.42
N LEU A 440 4.52 -52.37 8.10
CA LEU A 440 4.32 -53.21 9.28
C LEU A 440 5.08 -52.74 10.53
N THR A 441 5.96 -51.75 10.43
CA THR A 441 6.59 -51.12 11.61
C THR A 441 6.45 -49.61 11.50
N ARG A 442 5.62 -49.02 12.38
CA ARG A 442 5.43 -47.56 12.53
C ARG A 442 6.71 -46.89 13.07
N VAL A 443 7.78 -46.89 12.29
CA VAL A 443 8.99 -46.14 12.60
C VAL A 443 8.73 -44.70 12.18
N THR A 444 8.43 -43.84 13.16
CA THR A 444 8.37 -42.39 12.95
C THR A 444 9.78 -41.91 12.62
N ASP A 445 10.01 -41.36 11.43
CA ASP A 445 11.29 -40.74 11.08
C ASP A 445 11.59 -39.63 12.09
N PRO A 446 12.69 -39.68 12.85
CA PRO A 446 13.00 -38.68 13.85
C PRO A 446 13.18 -37.27 13.26
N THR A 447 13.37 -37.13 11.93
CA THR A 447 13.72 -35.90 11.20
C THR A 447 14.98 -35.24 11.77
N ARG A 448 15.97 -34.96 10.93
CA ARG A 448 17.18 -34.25 11.35
C ARG A 448 17.05 -32.78 11.02
N PHE A 449 17.28 -31.91 12.00
CA PHE A 449 17.48 -30.49 11.74
C PHE A 449 18.90 -30.27 11.20
N ILE A 450 19.02 -29.65 10.03
CA ILE A 450 20.28 -29.24 9.44
C ILE A 450 20.23 -27.73 9.25
N ASN A 451 21.21 -27.06 9.84
CA ASN A 451 21.44 -25.64 9.59
C ASN A 451 22.19 -25.51 8.26
N LYS A 452 21.74 -24.60 7.42
CA LYS A 452 22.53 -24.11 6.30
C LYS A 452 23.71 -23.30 6.83
N PRO A 453 24.79 -23.16 6.03
CA PRO A 453 25.83 -22.19 6.33
C PRO A 453 25.24 -20.80 6.58
N ILE A 454 25.92 -20.01 7.42
CA ILE A 454 25.57 -18.61 7.63
C ILE A 454 25.64 -17.89 6.28
N GLU A 455 24.54 -17.23 5.90
CA GLU A 455 24.43 -16.41 4.71
C GLU A 455 24.73 -14.95 5.07
N LEU A 456 25.48 -14.29 4.21
CA LEU A 456 25.92 -12.90 4.34
C LEU A 456 25.48 -12.14 3.09
N ASP A 457 24.56 -11.19 3.28
CA ASP A 457 23.98 -10.40 2.19
C ASP A 457 24.30 -8.92 2.39
N PRO A 458 25.42 -8.42 1.83
CA PRO A 458 25.73 -7.00 1.83
C PRO A 458 24.90 -6.27 0.79
N GLY A 459 24.53 -5.03 1.11
CA GLY A 459 23.83 -4.12 0.21
C GLY A 459 24.37 -2.70 0.29
N LEU A 460 24.15 -1.94 -0.78
CA LEU A 460 24.53 -0.55 -0.86
C LEU A 460 23.54 0.22 -1.75
N THR A 461 22.94 1.26 -1.19
CA THR A 461 22.19 2.26 -1.96
C THR A 461 22.97 3.57 -1.99
N LEU A 462 23.06 4.18 -3.16
CA LEU A 462 23.73 5.46 -3.40
C LEU A 462 22.77 6.41 -4.08
N LYS A 463 22.74 7.66 -3.62
CA LYS A 463 22.02 8.74 -4.27
C LYS A 463 22.94 9.93 -4.49
N TYR A 464 22.96 10.42 -5.72
CA TYR A 464 23.84 11.49 -6.16
C TYR A 464 23.07 12.58 -6.91
N GLY A 465 22.97 13.76 -6.30
CA GLY A 465 22.45 14.97 -6.93
C GLY A 465 23.49 15.56 -7.89
N ILE A 466 23.36 15.25 -9.18
CA ILE A 466 24.23 15.78 -10.25
C ILE A 466 24.04 17.30 -10.34
N THR A 467 22.79 17.75 -10.31
CA THR A 467 22.38 19.16 -10.18
C THR A 467 21.18 19.24 -9.22
N PRO A 468 20.75 20.44 -8.77
CA PRO A 468 19.49 20.59 -8.01
C PRO A 468 18.24 20.09 -8.76
N THR A 469 18.36 19.76 -10.05
CA THR A 469 17.25 19.32 -10.90
C THR A 469 17.44 17.92 -11.48
N VAL A 470 18.57 17.25 -11.22
CA VAL A 470 18.92 15.94 -11.79
C VAL A 470 19.57 15.07 -10.72
N THR A 471 19.00 13.88 -10.51
CA THR A 471 19.41 12.92 -9.48
C THR A 471 19.65 11.54 -10.10
N LEU A 472 20.75 10.91 -9.68
CA LEU A 472 21.10 9.54 -9.99
C LEU A 472 21.01 8.70 -8.72
N ASP A 473 20.19 7.67 -8.73
CA ASP A 473 20.07 6.67 -7.68
C ASP A 473 20.61 5.32 -8.20
N LEU A 474 21.41 4.66 -7.37
CA LEU A 474 21.96 3.33 -7.62
C LEU A 474 21.63 2.44 -6.42
N ALA A 475 21.17 1.22 -6.67
CA ALA A 475 20.98 0.22 -5.65
C ALA A 475 21.71 -1.06 -6.05
N LEU A 476 22.50 -1.60 -5.13
CA LEU A 476 23.16 -2.89 -5.21
C LEU A 476 22.63 -3.71 -4.04
N ASN A 477 21.84 -4.74 -4.31
CA ASN A 477 21.18 -5.57 -3.32
C ASN A 477 20.54 -4.75 -2.17
N PRO A 478 19.60 -3.82 -2.48
CA PRO A 478 19.00 -2.95 -1.49
C PRO A 478 18.20 -3.75 -0.46
N ASP A 479 18.38 -3.41 0.82
CA ASP A 479 17.56 -3.97 1.89
C ASP A 479 16.20 -3.27 1.98
N PHE A 480 15.12 -4.03 1.84
CA PHE A 480 13.74 -3.55 2.00
C PHE A 480 13.06 -4.08 3.27
N ALA A 481 13.76 -4.78 4.15
CA ALA A 481 13.19 -5.32 5.39
C ALA A 481 12.69 -4.22 6.35
N GLN A 482 13.17 -2.99 6.18
CA GLN A 482 12.76 -1.83 6.97
C GLN A 482 11.45 -1.19 6.48
N VAL A 483 10.94 -1.62 5.33
CA VAL A 483 9.71 -1.08 4.74
C VAL A 483 8.51 -1.78 5.35
N GLU A 484 7.49 -1.00 5.71
CA GLU A 484 6.25 -1.55 6.24
C GLU A 484 5.61 -2.56 5.27
N ALA A 485 5.13 -3.67 5.82
CA ALA A 485 4.38 -4.65 5.07
C ALA A 485 3.11 -4.05 4.46
N ASP A 486 2.75 -4.53 3.27
CA ASP A 486 1.51 -4.11 2.62
C ASP A 486 0.28 -4.59 3.40
N GLN A 487 -0.76 -3.75 3.42
CA GLN A 487 -2.03 -4.15 4.01
C GLN A 487 -2.63 -5.30 3.21
N THR A 488 -3.16 -6.31 3.90
CA THR A 488 -3.80 -7.44 3.21
C THR A 488 -5.10 -6.99 2.56
N VAL A 489 -5.14 -7.02 1.22
CA VAL A 489 -6.35 -6.75 0.45
C VAL A 489 -7.01 -8.08 0.06
N VAL A 490 -8.34 -8.16 0.17
CA VAL A 490 -9.09 -9.35 -0.27
C VAL A 490 -9.09 -9.40 -1.80
N THR A 491 -8.47 -10.43 -2.36
CA THR A 491 -8.27 -10.60 -3.82
C THR A 491 -9.39 -11.37 -4.51
N ALA A 492 -10.46 -11.74 -3.80
CA ALA A 492 -11.54 -12.56 -4.34
C ALA A 492 -12.26 -11.87 -5.52
N ASN A 493 -12.42 -12.58 -6.63
CA ASN A 493 -13.11 -12.13 -7.86
C ASN A 493 -12.52 -10.90 -8.55
N GLN A 494 -11.28 -10.50 -8.28
CA GLN A 494 -10.62 -9.41 -9.00
C GLN A 494 -10.03 -9.90 -10.33
N ARG A 495 -10.42 -9.24 -11.43
CA ARG A 495 -9.90 -9.47 -12.79
C ARG A 495 -8.69 -8.60 -13.15
N PHE A 496 -8.28 -7.72 -12.23
CA PHE A 496 -7.18 -6.77 -12.41
C PHE A 496 -6.18 -6.94 -11.26
N PRO A 497 -4.88 -6.73 -11.51
CA PRO A 497 -3.87 -6.74 -10.47
C PRO A 497 -4.14 -5.64 -9.43
N ILE A 498 -3.83 -5.93 -8.17
CA ILE A 498 -3.87 -4.95 -7.08
C ILE A 498 -2.63 -4.09 -7.17
N PHE A 499 -2.83 -2.78 -7.21
CA PHE A 499 -1.74 -1.82 -7.15
C PHE A 499 -1.48 -1.47 -5.70
N PHE A 500 -0.34 -1.88 -5.18
CA PHE A 500 0.16 -1.42 -3.89
C PHE A 500 0.92 -0.12 -4.10
N GLN A 501 0.78 0.81 -3.14
CA GLN A 501 1.62 2.00 -3.13
C GLN A 501 3.08 1.58 -2.99
N GLU A 502 3.97 2.25 -3.72
CA GLU A 502 5.40 2.08 -3.49
C GLU A 502 5.75 2.61 -2.10
N LYS A 503 6.62 1.91 -1.39
CA LYS A 503 7.11 2.32 -0.05
C LYS A 503 8.63 2.21 0.08
N ARG A 504 9.30 1.64 -0.93
CA ARG A 504 10.74 1.43 -0.91
C ARG A 504 11.46 2.72 -1.30
N PRO A 505 12.38 3.24 -0.47
CA PRO A 505 13.04 4.54 -0.69
C PRO A 505 13.64 4.69 -2.08
N PHE A 506 14.30 3.64 -2.61
CA PHE A 506 14.90 3.66 -3.94
C PHE A 506 13.88 3.95 -5.05
N PHE A 507 12.62 3.51 -4.94
CA PHE A 507 11.62 3.71 -5.99
C PHE A 507 10.77 4.96 -5.77
N LEU A 508 10.54 5.36 -4.52
CA LEU A 508 9.68 6.49 -4.14
C LEU A 508 10.10 7.82 -4.76
N GLU A 509 11.38 8.19 -4.61
CA GLU A 509 11.78 9.53 -5.00
C GLU A 509 11.75 9.73 -6.53
N GLY A 510 11.04 10.76 -7.00
CA GLY A 510 10.95 11.03 -8.44
C GLY A 510 10.07 10.02 -9.18
N ILE A 511 9.30 9.16 -8.49
CA ILE A 511 8.35 8.23 -9.10
C ILE A 511 7.31 8.95 -9.97
N ASP A 512 6.95 10.18 -9.58
CA ASP A 512 6.09 11.10 -10.33
C ASP A 512 6.59 11.36 -11.76
N THR A 513 7.90 11.25 -11.98
CA THR A 513 8.51 11.39 -13.31
C THR A 513 8.01 10.31 -14.26
N PHE A 514 7.76 9.10 -13.77
CA PHE A 514 7.30 7.96 -14.55
C PHE A 514 5.78 7.85 -14.64
N GLN A 515 5.04 8.70 -13.92
CA GLN A 515 3.58 8.72 -13.98
C GLN A 515 3.07 9.20 -15.34
N THR A 516 2.01 8.55 -15.79
CA THR A 516 1.30 8.83 -17.05
C THR A 516 -0.21 8.68 -16.80
N PRO A 517 -1.08 9.28 -17.65
CA PRO A 517 -2.53 9.13 -17.49
C PRO A 517 -3.01 7.67 -17.49
N LEU A 518 -2.28 6.79 -18.18
CA LEU A 518 -2.40 5.34 -18.06
C LEU A 518 -1.25 4.82 -17.21
N THR A 519 -1.53 4.05 -16.17
CA THR A 519 -0.48 3.48 -15.30
C THR A 519 0.32 2.41 -16.04
N ALA A 520 1.40 2.82 -16.71
CA ALA A 520 2.27 1.95 -17.49
C ALA A 520 3.44 1.36 -16.67
N VAL A 521 3.75 1.96 -15.53
CA VAL A 521 4.88 1.59 -14.67
C VAL A 521 4.35 1.27 -13.29
N HIS A 522 4.64 0.06 -12.83
CA HIS A 522 4.33 -0.40 -11.47
C HIS A 522 5.60 -0.97 -10.86
N THR A 523 6.28 -0.18 -10.04
CA THR A 523 7.60 -0.51 -9.49
C THR A 523 7.57 -1.71 -8.56
N ARG A 524 6.42 -2.01 -7.93
CA ARG A 524 6.22 -3.23 -7.13
C ARG A 524 6.30 -4.54 -7.95
N ALA A 525 6.29 -4.45 -9.29
CA ALA A 525 6.59 -5.60 -10.15
C ALA A 525 8.10 -5.95 -10.18
N ILE A 526 8.96 -5.03 -9.75
CA ILE A 526 10.38 -5.29 -9.48
C ILE A 526 10.46 -5.71 -8.03
N VAL A 527 10.58 -7.02 -7.76
CA VAL A 527 10.33 -7.55 -6.41
C VAL A 527 11.62 -7.64 -5.60
N ASP A 528 12.68 -8.22 -6.18
CA ASP A 528 13.96 -8.53 -5.54
C ASP A 528 15.15 -8.07 -6.44
N PRO A 529 15.33 -6.75 -6.61
CA PRO A 529 16.39 -6.20 -7.46
C PRO A 529 17.79 -6.46 -6.88
N ASP A 530 18.67 -7.12 -7.63
CA ASP A 530 20.09 -7.24 -7.26
C ASP A 530 20.89 -6.00 -7.68
N VAL A 531 20.52 -5.37 -8.80
CA VAL A 531 21.07 -4.10 -9.26
C VAL A 531 19.97 -3.24 -9.85
N ALA A 532 19.87 -1.99 -9.42
CA ALA A 532 18.98 -1.01 -10.03
C ALA A 532 19.66 0.35 -10.20
N VAL A 533 19.32 1.03 -11.29
CA VAL A 533 19.80 2.36 -11.66
C VAL A 533 18.60 3.22 -12.01
N LYS A 534 18.49 4.40 -11.40
CA LYS A 534 17.45 5.36 -11.70
C LYS A 534 18.06 6.73 -11.93
N LEU A 535 17.74 7.36 -13.04
CA LEU A 535 18.16 8.72 -13.37
C LEU A 535 16.89 9.54 -13.63
N THR A 536 16.63 10.55 -12.81
CA THR A 536 15.47 11.42 -12.99
C THR A 536 15.89 12.88 -13.00
N GLY A 537 15.20 13.70 -13.76
CA GLY A 537 15.45 15.13 -13.70
C GLY A 537 14.63 15.99 -14.65
N LYS A 538 14.82 17.29 -14.48
CA LYS A 538 14.24 18.33 -15.33
C LYS A 538 15.33 19.28 -15.78
N ARG A 539 15.30 19.65 -17.06
CA ARG A 539 16.17 20.68 -17.64
C ARG A 539 15.37 21.57 -18.57
N GLY A 540 15.13 22.81 -18.13
CA GLY A 540 14.22 23.72 -18.81
C GLY A 540 12.84 23.08 -18.96
N ARG A 541 12.34 22.98 -20.19
CA ARG A 541 11.02 22.40 -20.50
C ARG A 541 11.00 20.88 -20.64
N ASN A 542 12.12 20.18 -20.42
CA ASN A 542 12.19 18.74 -20.64
C ASN A 542 12.37 18.03 -19.30
N THR A 543 11.46 17.12 -18.99
CA THR A 543 11.54 16.18 -17.87
C THR A 543 11.90 14.80 -18.42
N PHE A 544 12.80 14.09 -17.77
CA PHE A 544 13.23 12.77 -18.20
C PHE A 544 13.41 11.84 -17.00
N GLY A 545 13.13 10.56 -17.24
CA GLY A 545 13.33 9.47 -16.29
C GLY A 545 13.87 8.25 -17.00
N LEU A 546 14.86 7.60 -16.41
CA LEU A 546 15.37 6.30 -16.79
C LEU A 546 15.38 5.43 -15.55
N LEU A 547 14.80 4.24 -15.61
CA LEU A 547 14.90 3.22 -14.58
C LEU A 547 15.32 1.92 -15.25
N LEU A 548 16.42 1.34 -14.78
CA LEU A 548 16.92 0.04 -15.21
C LEU A 548 17.04 -0.83 -13.96
N ALA A 549 16.59 -2.07 -14.03
CA ALA A 549 16.75 -3.01 -12.93
C ALA A 549 17.04 -4.41 -13.47
N SER A 550 17.90 -5.11 -12.77
CA SER A 550 18.00 -6.56 -12.78
C SER A 550 17.27 -7.04 -11.53
N ASP A 551 16.36 -7.99 -11.70
CA ASP A 551 15.45 -8.50 -10.66
C ASP A 551 15.59 -10.01 -10.55
N ASN A 552 15.95 -10.48 -9.36
CA ASN A 552 16.13 -11.90 -9.08
C ASN A 552 14.79 -12.63 -8.92
N ALA A 553 13.67 -11.92 -8.71
CA ALA A 553 12.43 -12.54 -8.25
C ALA A 553 11.94 -13.76 -9.06
N PRO A 554 11.80 -13.70 -10.40
CA PRO A 554 11.38 -14.89 -11.16
C PRO A 554 12.49 -15.93 -11.33
N GLY A 555 13.73 -15.66 -10.92
CA GLY A 555 14.84 -16.63 -10.86
C GLY A 555 15.16 -17.16 -9.47
N ASN A 556 14.63 -16.54 -8.42
CA ASN A 556 14.90 -16.87 -7.03
C ASN A 556 13.79 -17.79 -6.49
N PHE A 557 13.96 -19.08 -6.74
CA PHE A 557 13.02 -20.12 -6.28
C PHE A 557 13.46 -20.70 -4.94
N SER A 558 12.52 -20.95 -4.04
CA SER A 558 12.78 -21.69 -2.81
C SER A 558 13.27 -23.12 -3.10
N GLU A 559 13.98 -23.74 -2.14
CA GLU A 559 14.38 -25.15 -2.30
C GLU A 559 13.20 -26.10 -2.51
N GLU A 560 12.05 -25.79 -1.92
CA GLU A 560 10.83 -26.58 -2.09
C GLU A 560 10.35 -26.48 -3.54
N GLU A 561 10.30 -25.28 -4.11
CA GLU A 561 9.96 -25.08 -5.53
C GLU A 561 11.00 -25.69 -6.49
N ARG A 562 12.29 -25.67 -6.11
CA ARG A 562 13.37 -26.31 -6.89
C ARG A 562 13.29 -27.84 -6.90
N THR A 563 12.69 -28.45 -5.88
CA THR A 563 12.68 -29.90 -5.68
C THR A 563 11.32 -30.55 -5.84
N ASP A 564 10.26 -29.76 -6.07
CA ASP A 564 8.92 -30.25 -6.38
C ASP A 564 8.83 -30.64 -7.88
N PRO A 565 8.80 -31.93 -8.21
CA PRO A 565 8.72 -32.39 -9.59
C PRO A 565 7.37 -32.07 -10.27
N ASP A 566 6.33 -31.75 -9.50
CA ASP A 566 4.99 -31.44 -10.00
C ASP A 566 4.73 -29.92 -10.14
N ALA A 567 5.55 -29.07 -9.52
CA ALA A 567 5.34 -27.61 -9.52
C ALA A 567 5.62 -26.96 -10.89
N LEU A 568 6.77 -27.26 -11.51
CA LEU A 568 7.18 -26.69 -12.81
C LEU A 568 8.15 -27.63 -13.56
N PRO A 569 7.68 -28.45 -14.52
CA PRO A 569 8.56 -29.23 -15.38
C PRO A 569 9.53 -28.33 -16.16
N GLY A 570 10.84 -28.61 -16.07
CA GLY A 570 11.88 -27.81 -16.72
C GLY A 570 12.17 -26.48 -16.01
N ILE A 571 12.00 -26.43 -14.68
CA ILE A 571 12.31 -25.24 -13.86
C ILE A 571 13.78 -24.82 -13.97
N GLU A 572 14.70 -25.76 -14.28
CA GLU A 572 16.14 -25.52 -14.34
C GLU A 572 16.53 -24.36 -15.27
N ARG A 573 15.75 -24.12 -16.33
CA ARG A 573 16.01 -23.01 -17.26
C ARG A 573 15.72 -21.63 -16.66
N PHE A 574 14.90 -21.57 -15.61
CA PHE A 574 14.51 -20.36 -14.90
C PHE A 574 15.33 -20.11 -13.63
N LEU A 575 15.97 -21.14 -13.07
CA LEU A 575 16.75 -21.02 -11.83
C LEU A 575 17.92 -20.05 -11.97
N ASP A 576 18.07 -19.19 -10.98
CA ASP A 576 19.18 -18.23 -10.85
C ASP A 576 19.33 -17.33 -12.09
N LYS A 577 18.19 -17.02 -12.74
CA LYS A 577 18.11 -16.11 -13.88
C LYS A 577 17.41 -14.81 -13.48
N ASN A 578 17.96 -13.70 -13.92
CA ASN A 578 17.39 -12.40 -13.60
C ASN A 578 16.41 -11.98 -14.69
N ALA A 579 15.34 -11.30 -14.27
CA ALA A 579 14.55 -10.48 -15.17
C ALA A 579 15.23 -9.12 -15.35
N TYR A 580 15.24 -8.61 -16.59
CA TYR A 580 15.75 -7.28 -16.90
C TYR A 580 14.59 -6.35 -17.21
N ILE A 581 14.51 -5.25 -16.46
CA ILE A 581 13.47 -4.24 -16.56
C ILE A 581 14.10 -2.93 -17.00
N GLY A 582 13.44 -2.26 -17.94
CA GLY A 582 13.81 -0.93 -18.37
C GLY A 582 12.59 -0.03 -18.55
N VAL A 583 12.70 1.21 -18.11
CA VAL A 583 11.69 2.24 -18.28
C VAL A 583 12.39 3.52 -18.71
N LEU A 584 11.98 4.08 -19.85
CA LEU A 584 12.39 5.38 -20.32
C LEU A 584 11.17 6.30 -20.41
N ARG A 585 11.27 7.48 -19.83
CA ARG A 585 10.27 8.54 -19.92
C ARG A 585 10.91 9.82 -20.41
N LEU A 586 10.32 10.43 -21.43
CA LEU A 586 10.65 11.77 -21.89
C LEU A 586 9.38 12.61 -21.97
N LYS A 587 9.35 13.76 -21.31
CA LYS A 587 8.22 14.69 -21.32
C LYS A 587 8.71 16.09 -21.65
N ARG A 588 8.00 16.79 -22.53
CA ARG A 588 8.29 18.18 -22.88
C ARG A 588 7.05 19.05 -22.66
N ASP A 589 7.24 20.14 -21.95
CA ASP A 589 6.19 21.12 -21.70
C ASP A 589 5.98 21.99 -22.96
N VAL A 590 4.72 22.13 -23.37
CA VAL A 590 4.29 22.86 -24.58
C VAL A 590 3.24 23.91 -24.18
N GLY A 591 3.53 25.19 -24.44
CA GLY A 591 2.68 26.28 -23.95
C GLY A 591 2.76 26.40 -22.43
N GLN A 592 1.65 26.79 -21.80
CA GLN A 592 1.58 26.95 -20.34
C GLN A 592 1.11 25.65 -19.65
N GLU A 593 0.06 25.01 -20.16
CA GLU A 593 -0.61 23.91 -19.45
C GLU A 593 -0.41 22.53 -20.11
N ASN A 594 -0.01 22.48 -21.39
CA ASN A 594 0.07 21.22 -22.13
C ASN A 594 1.45 20.58 -22.06
N SER A 595 1.53 19.26 -22.19
CA SER A 595 2.80 18.55 -22.33
C SER A 595 2.68 17.41 -23.33
N LEU A 596 3.74 17.16 -24.08
CA LEU A 596 3.89 15.97 -24.91
C LEU A 596 4.83 14.99 -24.19
N GLY A 597 4.46 13.72 -24.18
CA GLY A 597 5.24 12.68 -23.50
C GLY A 597 5.44 11.45 -24.37
N LEU A 598 6.59 10.82 -24.23
CA LEU A 598 6.90 9.48 -24.70
C LEU A 598 7.28 8.60 -23.50
N ILE A 599 6.76 7.38 -23.47
CA ILE A 599 7.17 6.34 -22.53
C ILE A 599 7.54 5.06 -23.29
N ALA A 600 8.61 4.40 -22.86
CA ALA A 600 8.99 3.08 -23.32
C ALA A 600 9.28 2.19 -22.11
N THR A 601 8.74 0.98 -22.09
CA THR A 601 9.04 -0.02 -21.07
C THR A 601 9.46 -1.33 -21.71
N THR A 602 10.33 -2.06 -21.04
CA THR A 602 10.72 -3.41 -21.38
C THR A 602 10.82 -4.25 -20.12
N TYR A 603 10.34 -5.48 -20.22
CA TYR A 603 10.53 -6.54 -19.25
C TYR A 603 10.99 -7.75 -20.05
N ASN A 604 12.12 -8.32 -19.67
CA ASN A 604 12.67 -9.51 -20.32
C ASN A 604 13.05 -10.54 -19.26
N PHE A 605 12.43 -11.70 -19.33
CA PHE A 605 12.76 -12.86 -18.52
C PHE A 605 12.67 -14.12 -19.37
N ILE A 606 13.80 -14.53 -19.94
CA ILE A 606 13.92 -15.72 -20.79
C ILE A 606 12.93 -15.64 -21.96
N GLU A 607 12.01 -16.60 -22.10
CA GLU A 607 11.02 -16.66 -23.18
C GLU A 607 9.88 -15.64 -22.97
N LYS A 608 9.77 -15.03 -21.78
CA LYS A 608 8.77 -14.01 -21.46
C LYS A 608 9.33 -12.63 -21.70
N HIS A 609 8.69 -11.88 -22.59
CA HIS A 609 9.02 -10.49 -22.83
C HIS A 609 7.74 -9.65 -22.90
N ASN A 610 7.81 -8.43 -22.38
CA ASN A 610 6.75 -7.45 -22.50
C ASN A 610 7.39 -6.10 -22.81
N ASN A 611 6.98 -5.47 -23.91
CA ASN A 611 7.47 -4.17 -24.33
C ASN A 611 6.29 -3.25 -24.61
N LEU A 612 6.31 -2.06 -24.01
CA LEU A 612 5.32 -1.02 -24.24
C LEU A 612 6.02 0.22 -24.80
N PHE A 613 5.40 0.85 -25.79
CA PHE A 613 5.82 2.15 -26.31
C PHE A 613 4.58 3.01 -26.54
N GLY A 614 4.61 4.27 -26.12
CA GLY A 614 3.46 5.17 -26.21
C GLY A 614 3.79 6.64 -26.04
#